data_AF-A0A225VLK3-F1
#
_entry.id   AF-A0A225VLK3-F1
#
_cell.length_a   1.000
_cell.length_b   1.000
_cell.length_c   1.000
_cell.angle_alpha   90.00
_cell.angle_beta   90.00
_cell.angle_gamma   90.00
#
_symmetry.space_group_name_H-M   'P 1'
#
loop_
_entity.id
_entity.type
_entity.pdbx_description
1 polymer ?
#
loop_
_entity_poly.entity_id
_entity_poly.type
_entity_poly.pdbx_seq_one_letter_code
_entity_poly.pdbx_strand_id
1 'polypeptide(L)' 'MEAHAGKHKHHTRIKYIKFTTNKGNSIEGGTKTDIIGMDTAKEGYQLSGFVGRSGDELDMVGAIWTSIQSVV' A
#
# COMPACT_ATOMS: atom_id res chain seq x y z
N MET A 1 4.70 2.02 2.46
CA MET A 1 3.26 1.79 2.36
C MET A 1 2.78 1.24 3.67
N GLU A 2 1.79 1.90 4.26
CA GLU A 2 1.02 1.43 5.41
C GLU A 2 -0.40 1.15 4.91
N ALA A 3 -0.94 -0.02 5.19
CA ALA A 3 -2.28 -0.42 4.78
C ALA A 3 -3.00 -1.09 5.94
N HIS A 4 -4.21 -0.63 6.25
CA HIS A 4 -5.02 -1.18 7.33
C HIS A 4 -6.19 -1.96 6.74
N ALA A 5 -6.41 -3.18 7.23
CA ALA A 5 -7.48 -4.06 6.79
C ALA A 5 -8.60 -4.14 7.83
N GLY A 6 -9.82 -4.43 7.39
CA GLY A 6 -10.95 -4.61 8.29
C GLY A 6 -12.05 -5.45 7.67
N LYS A 7 -12.91 -6.03 8.52
CA LYS A 7 -14.10 -6.73 8.06
C LYS A 7 -15.19 -5.75 7.65
N HIS A 8 -15.80 -5.98 6.50
CA HIS A 8 -16.97 -5.25 6.03
C HIS A 8 -17.83 -6.19 5.18
N LYS A 9 -19.11 -6.33 5.55
CA LYS A 9 -20.09 -7.21 4.90
C LYS A 9 -19.50 -8.60 4.58
N HIS A 10 -19.00 -9.31 5.59
CA HIS A 10 -18.37 -10.63 5.50
C HIS A 10 -17.02 -10.72 4.75
N HIS A 11 -16.57 -9.67 4.07
CA HIS A 11 -15.29 -9.61 3.37
C HIS A 11 -14.22 -8.86 4.19
N THR A 12 -12.95 -9.19 3.97
CA THR A 12 -11.83 -8.36 4.45
C THR A 12 -11.50 -7.35 3.36
N ARG A 13 -11.46 -6.07 3.71
CA ARG A 13 -11.22 -4.95 2.79
C ARG A 13 -10.12 -4.04 3.34
N ILE A 14 -9.44 -3.32 2.46
CA ILE A 14 -8.55 -2.22 2.84
C ILE A 14 -9.42 -1.05 3.28
N LYS A 15 -9.19 -0.58 4.51
CA LYS A 15 -9.95 0.52 5.14
C LYS A 15 -9.16 1.81 5.21
N TYR A 16 -7.83 1.73 5.21
CA TYR A 16 -6.95 2.89 5.14
C TYR A 16 -5.65 2.56 4.42
N ILE A 17 -5.08 3.56 3.75
CA ILE A 17 -3.76 3.47 3.13
C ILE A 17 -2.98 4.76 3.35
N LYS A 18 -1.67 4.64 3.50
CA LYS A 18 -0.73 5.75 3.54
C LYS A 18 0.55 5.44 2.78
N PHE A 19 0.99 6.43 2.02
CA PHE A 19 2.26 6.43 1.31
C PHE A 19 3.11 7.58 1.82
N THR A 20 4.38 7.28 2.10
CA THR A 20 5.37 8.28 2.52
C THR A 20 6.53 8.21 1.54
N THR A 21 6.95 9.37 1.05
CA THR A 21 8.13 9.52 0.18
C THR A 21 9.39 9.67 1.03
N ASN A 22 10.56 9.43 0.43
CA ASN A 22 11.85 9.67 1.07
C ASN A 22 12.09 11.14 1.47
N LYS A 23 11.33 12.10 0.91
CA LYS A 23 11.35 13.51 1.29
C LYS A 23 10.43 13.84 2.48
N GLY A 24 9.84 12.84 3.12
CA GLY A 24 8.94 13.03 4.27
C GLY A 24 7.52 13.45 3.91
N ASN A 25 7.21 13.69 2.63
CA ASN A 25 5.84 13.96 2.20
C ASN A 25 4.99 12.69 2.27
N SER A 26 3.72 12.83 2.64
CA SER A 26 2.79 11.70 2.68
C SER A 26 1.42 12.03 2.07
N ILE A 27 0.77 11.00 1.56
CA ILE A 27 -0.64 11.00 1.17
C ILE A 27 -1.31 9.81 1.85
N GLU A 28 -2.47 10.04 2.44
CA GLU A 28 -3.23 9.02 3.16
C GLU A 28 -4.73 9.18 2.94
N GLY A 29 -5.47 8.11 3.17
CA GLY A 29 -6.93 8.13 3.08
C GLY A 29 -7.58 6.91 3.71
N GLY A 30 -8.82 7.09 4.17
CA GLY A 30 -9.64 6.05 4.80
C GLY A 30 -9.63 6.10 6.33
N THR A 31 -10.02 4.99 6.96
CA THR A 31 -10.16 4.83 8.41
C THR A 31 -9.20 3.76 8.93
N LYS A 32 -8.37 4.14 9.90
CA LYS A 32 -7.43 3.23 10.56
C LYS A 32 -8.18 2.13 11.32
N THR A 33 -7.62 0.94 11.30
CA THR A 33 -8.06 -0.24 12.06
C THR A 33 -6.86 -0.89 12.75
N ASP A 34 -7.10 -1.93 13.56
CA ASP A 34 -6.04 -2.61 14.31
C ASP A 34 -5.27 -3.66 13.49
N ILE A 35 -5.69 -3.96 12.25
CA ILE A 35 -5.01 -4.92 11.38
C ILE A 35 -4.13 -4.15 10.40
N ILE A 36 -2.84 -4.06 10.70
CA ILE A 36 -1.89 -3.19 10.00
C ILE A 36 -0.89 -4.02 9.19
N GLY A 37 -0.73 -3.69 7.92
CA GLY A 37 0.35 -4.13 7.05
C GLY A 37 1.29 -2.98 6.72
N MET A 38 2.59 -3.24 6.75
CA MET A 38 3.65 -2.29 6.43
C MET A 38 4.58 -2.89 5.39
N ASP A 39 4.94 -2.09 4.38
CA ASP A 39 5.94 -2.47 3.39
C ASP A 39 6.74 -1.24 2.94
N THR A 40 8.04 -1.39 2.77
CA THR A 40 8.96 -0.29 2.45
C THR A 40 9.94 -0.73 1.37
N ALA A 41 10.18 0.16 0.40
CA ALA A 41 11.19 -0.05 -0.62
C ALA A 41 12.56 -0.33 0.02
N LYS A 42 13.30 -1.29 -0.54
CA LYS A 42 14.73 -1.41 -0.26
C LYS A 42 15.47 -0.18 -0.77
N GLU A 43 16.67 0.07 -0.24
CA GLU A 43 17.54 1.11 -0.79
C GLU A 43 17.75 0.91 -2.30
N GLY A 44 17.69 1.99 -3.06
CA GLY A 44 17.78 1.96 -4.52
C GLY A 44 16.50 1.50 -5.23
N TYR A 45 15.36 1.36 -4.55
CA TYR A 45 14.07 1.03 -5.15
C TYR A 45 13.05 2.15 -4.94
N GLN A 46 12.09 2.25 -5.87
CA GLN A 46 10.96 3.18 -5.79
C GLN A 46 9.64 2.44 -6.00
N LEU A 47 8.56 3.05 -5.50
CA LEU A 47 7.20 2.59 -5.79
C LEU A 47 6.93 2.83 -7.28
N SER A 48 6.63 1.79 -8.04
CA SER A 48 6.30 1.90 -9.46
C SER A 48 4.89 1.47 -9.81
N GLY A 49 4.22 0.78 -8.89
CA GLY A 49 2.84 0.38 -9.09
C GLY A 49 2.28 -0.43 -7.94
N PHE A 50 1.12 -1.04 -8.20
CA PHE A 50 0.39 -1.84 -7.23
C PHE A 50 -0.07 -3.14 -7.88
N VAL A 51 -0.15 -4.19 -7.06
CA VAL A 51 -0.81 -5.45 -7.39
C VAL A 51 -1.87 -5.71 -6.34
N GLY A 52 -3.00 -6.31 -6.70
CA GLY A 52 -4.07 -6.52 -5.74
C GLY A 52 -5.32 -7.16 -6.32
N ARG A 53 -6.38 -7.13 -5.51
CA ARG A 53 -7.72 -7.57 -5.92
C ARG A 53 -8.74 -6.52 -5.48
N SER A 54 -9.73 -6.30 -6.33
CA SER A 54 -10.91 -5.51 -6.03
C SER A 54 -12.19 -6.27 -6.41
N GLY A 55 -13.29 -5.81 -5.83
CA GLY A 55 -14.66 -6.05 -6.29
C GLY A 55 -15.41 -4.72 -6.14
N ASP A 56 -16.45 -4.71 -5.30
CA ASP A 56 -17.13 -3.47 -4.90
C ASP A 56 -16.22 -2.50 -4.13
N GLU A 57 -15.19 -3.03 -3.47
CA GLU A 57 -14.18 -2.30 -2.69
C GLU A 57 -12.78 -2.90 -2.96
N LEU A 58 -11.73 -2.24 -2.46
CA LEU A 58 -10.37 -2.77 -2.48
C LEU A 58 -10.21 -3.89 -1.44
N ASP A 59 -9.95 -5.12 -1.87
CA ASP A 59 -9.78 -6.28 -0.98
C ASP A 59 -8.35 -6.41 -0.46
N MET A 60 -7.39 -6.26 -1.37
CA MET A 60 -5.98 -6.54 -1.14
C MET A 60 -5.16 -5.60 -1.99
N VAL A 61 -4.04 -5.15 -1.44
CA VAL A 61 -3.07 -4.30 -2.14
C VAL A 61 -1.65 -4.67 -1.70
N GLY A 62 -0.75 -4.75 -2.67
CA GLY A 62 0.68 -4.90 -2.51
C GLY A 62 1.39 -3.83 -3.33
N ALA A 63 2.51 -3.34 -2.82
CA ALA A 63 3.36 -2.41 -3.54
C ALA A 63 4.28 -3.16 -4.51
N ILE A 64 4.45 -2.62 -5.71
CA ILE A 64 5.48 -3.05 -6.65
C ILE A 64 6.66 -2.09 -6.48
N TRP A 65 7.80 -2.64 -6.06
CA TRP A 65 9.05 -1.92 -5.89
C TRP A 65 9.98 -2.27 -7.05
N THR A 66 10.47 -1.27 -7.77
CA THR A 66 11.44 -1.45 -8.85
C THR A 66 12.70 -0.66 -8.58
N SER A 67 13.84 -1.21 -9.01
CA SER A 67 15.13 -0.52 -8.95
C SER A 67 15.04 0.84 -9.66
N ILE A 68 15.63 1.87 -9.05
CA ILE A 68 15.84 3.18 -9.70
C ILE A 68 17.02 3.12 -10.69
N GLN A 69 17.89 2.12 -10.54
CA GLN A 69 18.96 1.86 -11.48
C GLN A 69 18.37 1.23 -12.75
N SER A 70 18.59 1.91 -13.88
CA SER A 70 18.19 1.40 -15.20
C SER A 70 19.01 0.15 -15.53
N VAL A 71 18.34 -0.85 -16.10
CA VAL A 71 19.03 -1.97 -16.75
C VAL A 71 19.45 -1.49 -18.12
N VAL A 72 20.76 -1.47 -18.37
CA VAL A 72 21.35 -1.12 -19.67
C VAL A 72 21.35 -2.32 -20.61
#